data_AF-A0A3B9W0Z2-F1
#
_entry.id   AF-A0A3B9W0Z2-F1
#
_cell.length_a   1.000
_cell.length_b   1.000
_cell.length_c   1.000
_cell.angle_alpha   90.00
_cell.angle_beta   90.00
_cell.angle_gamma   90.00
#
_symmetry.space_group_name_H-M   'P 1'
#
loop_
_entity.id
_entity.type
_entity.pdbx_description
1 polymer ?
#
loop_
_entity_poly.entity_id
_entity_poly.type
_entity_poly.pdbx_seq_one_letter_code
_entity_poly.pdbx_strand_id
1 'polypeptide(L)' 'MSVYLDHAATTPLSAEALAALTRELVRTGNPSSLHGSGRRARRSVEDARETIATAAGAHPSEVIFT' A
#
# COMPACT_ATOMS: atom_id res chain seq x y z
N MET A 1 27.86 17.97 -3.47
CA MET A 1 27.15 16.69 -3.34
C MET A 1 26.42 16.73 -2.00
N SER A 2 25.09 16.67 -2.01
CA SER A 2 24.31 16.63 -0.77
C SER A 2 24.23 15.18 -0.28
N VAL A 3 24.41 14.96 1.02
CA VAL A 3 24.27 13.64 1.66
C VAL A 3 23.11 13.72 2.63
N TYR A 4 22.12 12.85 2.45
CA TYR A 4 20.96 12.77 3.33
C TYR A 4 21.27 11.79 4.47
N LEU A 5 21.30 12.31 5.70
CA LEU A 5 21.68 11.55 6.90
C LEU A 5 20.55 11.47 7.93
N ASP A 6 19.31 11.77 7.53
CA ASP A 6 18.15 11.85 8.43
C ASP A 6 17.06 10.81 8.09
N HIS A 7 17.49 9.58 7.75
CA HIS A 7 16.58 8.47 7.44
C HIS A 7 15.68 8.05 8.61
N ALA A 8 16.01 8.46 9.83
CA ALA A 8 15.19 8.25 11.02
C ALA A 8 13.95 9.17 11.07
N ALA A 9 14.02 10.38 10.51
CA ALA A 9 12.87 11.28 10.42
C ALA A 9 11.92 10.90 9.27
N THR A 10 12.49 10.59 8.09
CA THR A 10 11.74 10.05 6.94
C THR A 10 12.72 9.44 5.94
N THR A 11 12.22 8.66 5.00
CA THR A 11 13.05 8.04 3.95
C THR A 11 12.39 8.27 2.58
N PRO A 12 13.18 8.57 1.52
CA PRO A 12 12.65 8.67 0.17
C PRO A 12 11.90 7.40 -0.25
N LEU A 13 10.76 7.57 -0.91
CA LEU A 13 9.98 6.45 -1.44
C LEU A 13 10.82 5.64 -2.44
N SER A 14 10.80 4.31 -2.34
CA SER A 14 11.49 3.46 -3.31
C SER A 14 10.83 3.56 -4.70
N ALA A 15 11.60 3.27 -5.75
CA ALA A 15 11.11 3.32 -7.12
C ALA A 15 9.93 2.35 -7.34
N GLU A 16 9.98 1.17 -6.71
CA GLU A 16 8.94 0.14 -6.79
C GLU A 16 7.65 0.60 -6.12
N ALA A 17 7.75 1.22 -4.94
CA ALA A 17 6.61 1.75 -4.22
C ALA A 17 5.96 2.94 -4.95
N LEU A 18 6.76 3.83 -5.54
CA LEU A 18 6.27 4.91 -6.39
C LEU A 18 5.52 4.37 -7.62
N ALA A 19 6.05 3.33 -8.27
CA ALA A 19 5.40 2.70 -9.41
C ALA A 19 4.07 2.03 -9.02
N ALA A 20 3.98 1.38 -7.86
CA ALA A 20 2.73 0.81 -7.35
C ALA A 20 1.69 1.90 -7.04
N LEU A 21 2.11 2.95 -6.33
CA LEU A 21 1.26 4.08 -5.99
C LEU A 21 0.67 4.75 -7.24
N THR A 22 1.52 5.07 -8.22
CA THR A 22 1.08 5.75 -9.45
C THR A 22 0.15 4.89 -10.30
N ARG A 23 0.34 3.56 -10.34
CA ARG A 23 -0.58 2.63 -11.01
C ARG A 23 -1.97 2.61 -10.39
N GLU A 24 -2.08 2.73 -9.07
CA GLU A 24 -3.37 2.75 -8.38
C GLU A 24 -4.01 4.14 -8.36
N LEU A 25 -3.22 5.22 -8.29
CA LEU A 25 -3.71 6.61 -8.28
C LEU A 25 -4.54 6.97 -9.52
N VAL A 26 -4.25 6.37 -10.67
CA VAL A 26 -5.01 6.61 -11.92
C VAL A 26 -6.31 5.79 -12.01
N ARG A 27 -6.54 4.86 -11.08
CA ARG A 27 -7.74 4.01 -11.05
C ARG A 27 -8.80 4.61 -10.14
N THR A 28 -10.08 4.38 -10.47
CA THR A 28 -11.20 4.76 -9.61
C THR A 28 -11.81 3.54 -8.93
N GLY A 29 -12.29 3.74 -7.70
CA GLY A 29 -13.00 2.72 -6.94
C GLY A 29 -12.97 3.02 -5.45
N ASN A 30 -14.12 2.88 -4.80
CA ASN A 30 -14.19 2.88 -3.34
C ASN A 30 -14.17 1.41 -2.89
N PRO A 31 -13.20 0.95 -2.06
CA PRO A 31 -13.12 -0.44 -1.60
C PRO A 31 -14.34 -0.91 -0.78
N SER A 32 -15.18 0.02 -0.32
CA SER A 32 -16.45 -0.29 0.35
C SER A 32 -17.62 -0.51 -0.62
N SER A 33 -17.47 -0.17 -1.89
CA SER A 33 -18.53 -0.34 -2.90
C SER A 33 -18.63 -1.78 -3.41
N LEU A 34 -19.87 -2.24 -3.61
CA LEU A 34 -20.14 -3.59 -4.12
C LEU A 34 -20.00 -3.72 -5.64
N HIS A 35 -19.97 -2.61 -6.40
CA HIS A 35 -19.81 -2.63 -7.86
C HIS A 35 -18.38 -2.96 -8.29
N GLY A 36 -18.18 -3.26 -9.58
CA GLY A 36 -16.94 -3.84 -10.10
C GLY A 36 -15.66 -3.05 -9.77
N SER A 37 -15.68 -1.72 -9.91
CA SER A 37 -14.53 -0.87 -9.52
C SER A 37 -14.23 -0.91 -8.02
N GLY A 38 -15.25 -0.98 -7.16
CA GLY A 38 -15.06 -1.11 -5.72
C GLY A 38 -14.47 -2.45 -5.31
N ARG A 39 -14.95 -3.56 -5.90
CA ARG A 39 -14.38 -4.89 -5.67
C ARG A 39 -12.91 -5.00 -6.11
N ARG A 40 -12.53 -4.32 -7.20
CA ARG A 40 -11.12 -4.23 -7.63
C ARG A 40 -10.27 -3.44 -6.63
N ALA A 41 -10.74 -2.29 -6.19
CA ALA A 41 -10.04 -1.49 -5.17
C ALA A 41 -9.88 -2.28 -3.86
N ARG A 42 -10.94 -2.97 -3.41
CA ARG A 42 -10.88 -3.84 -2.23
C ARG A 42 -9.82 -4.93 -2.37
N ARG A 43 -9.77 -5.60 -3.52
CA ARG A 43 -8.75 -6.62 -3.78
C ARG A 43 -7.33 -6.08 -3.61
N SER A 44 -7.03 -4.91 -4.19
CA SER A 44 -5.70 -4.31 -4.05
C SER A 44 -5.32 -4.03 -2.59
N VAL A 45 -6.27 -3.60 -1.77
CA VAL A 45 -6.04 -3.34 -0.33
C VAL A 45 -5.83 -4.65 0.44
N GLU A 46 -6.61 -5.69 0.15
CA GLU A 46 -6.46 -7.00 0.82
C GLU A 46 -5.18 -7.74 0.41
N ASP A 47 -4.80 -7.70 -0.86
CA ASP A 47 -3.52 -8.26 -1.34
C ASP A 47 -2.32 -7.57 -0.63
N ALA A 48 -2.41 -6.24 -0.42
CA ALA A 48 -1.41 -5.50 0.34
C ALA A 48 -1.41 -5.88 1.83
N ARG A 49 -2.60 -6.11 2.42
CA ARG A 49 -2.76 -6.57 3.81
C ARG A 49 -2.08 -7.93 4.03
N GLU A 50 -2.31 -8.89 3.14
CA GLU A 50 -1.68 -10.21 3.18
C GLU A 50 -0.15 -10.13 3.07
N THR A 51 0.34 -9.26 2.18
CA THR A 51 1.78 -9.02 2.01
C THR A 51 2.42 -8.45 3.28
N ILE A 52 1.79 -7.43 3.88
CA ILE A 52 2.27 -6.81 5.12
C ILE A 52 2.21 -7.81 6.28
N ALA A 53 1.12 -8.55 6.41
CA ALA A 53 0.96 -9.56 7.46
C ALA A 53 2.06 -10.62 7.38
N THR A 54 2.35 -11.12 6.16
CA THR A 54 3.43 -12.07 5.93
C THR A 54 4.79 -11.49 6.34
N ALA A 55 5.10 -10.25 5.93
CA ALA A 55 6.35 -9.59 6.28
C ALA A 55 6.50 -9.34 7.79
N ALA A 56 5.38 -9.12 8.49
CA ALA A 56 5.33 -8.89 9.93
C ALA A 56 5.20 -10.18 10.76
N GLY A 57 5.00 -11.36 10.13
CA GLY A 57 4.74 -12.61 10.84
C GLY A 57 3.39 -12.64 11.57
N ALA A 58 2.40 -11.89 11.07
CA ALA A 58 1.07 -11.74 11.65
C ALA A 58 0.00 -12.42 10.79
N HIS A 59 -1.19 -12.63 11.36
CA HIS A 59 -2.38 -12.97 10.58
C HIS A 59 -2.92 -11.71 9.86
N PRO A 60 -3.44 -11.81 8.63
CA PRO A 60 -3.95 -10.62 7.90
C PRO A 60 -4.96 -9.79 8.68
N SER A 61 -5.82 -10.42 9.49
CA SER A 61 -6.81 -9.71 10.32
C SER A 61 -6.21 -8.81 11.41
N GLU A 62 -4.92 -8.99 11.75
CA GLU A 62 -4.22 -8.19 12.75
C GLU A 62 -3.64 -6.90 12.15
N VAL A 63 -3.55 -6.79 10.82
CA VAL A 63 -3.05 -5.59 10.14
C VAL A 63 -4.16 -4.55 10.03
N ILE A 64 -3.98 -3.40 10.68
CA ILE A 64 -4.86 -2.22 10.58
C ILE A 64 -4.10 -1.08 9.90
N PHE A 65 -4.63 -0.57 8.79
CA PHE A 65 -4.11 0.63 8.12
C PHE A 65 -4.57 1.89 8.87
N THR A 66 -3.66 2.87 9.05
CA THR A 66 -3.89 4.13 9.78
C THR A 66 -3.38 5.34 9.02
#